data_AF-A0A0Q5USF2-F1
#
_entry.id   AF-A0A0Q5USF2-F1
#
_cell.length_a   1.000
_cell.length_b   1.000
_cell.length_c   1.000
_cell.angle_alpha   90.00
_cell.angle_beta   90.00
_cell.angle_gamma   90.00
#
_symmetry.space_group_name_H-M   'P 1'
#
loop_
_entity.id
_entity.type
_entity.pdbx_description
1 polymer ?
#
loop_
_entity_poly.entity_id
_entity_poly.type
_entity_poly.pdbx_seq_one_letter_code
_entity_poly.pdbx_strand_id
1 'polypeptide(L)' 'MSRSTSPLFVDAVIDCMGEGRAPTPQEMMIVAQRIWSDGAASRSAFSWNSLSVSSPDRLCSMLAAGLALHGSR' A
#
# COMPACT_ATOMS: atom_id res chain seq x y z
N MET A 1 -10.88 15.06 -10.98
CA MET A 1 -11.02 13.60 -10.74
C MET A 1 -10.94 13.37 -9.24
N SER A 2 -12.07 13.09 -8.57
CA SER A 2 -12.07 12.79 -7.15
C SER A 2 -11.38 11.45 -6.91
N ARG A 3 -10.20 11.51 -6.29
CA ARG A 3 -9.41 10.35 -5.89
C ARG A 3 -10.22 9.63 -4.82
N SER A 4 -10.85 8.51 -5.18
CA SER A 4 -11.54 7.65 -4.22
C SER A 4 -10.47 7.03 -3.33
N THR A 5 -10.26 7.60 -2.16
CA THR A 5 -9.51 7.00 -1.05
C THR A 5 -10.45 5.97 -0.46
N SER A 6 -10.23 4.69 -0.78
CA SER A 6 -11.01 3.62 -0.15
C SER A 6 -10.91 3.77 1.37
N PRO A 7 -12.02 3.76 2.12
CA PRO A 7 -12.02 4.01 3.55
C PRO A 7 -11.04 3.09 4.30
N LEU A 8 -10.91 1.84 3.86
CA LEU A 8 -9.97 0.85 4.40
C LEU A 8 -8.50 1.29 4.41
N PHE A 9 -8.05 2.09 3.43
CA PHE A 9 -6.68 2.60 3.40
C PHE A 9 -6.49 3.70 4.45
N VAL A 10 -7.50 4.56 4.59
CA VAL A 10 -7.49 5.66 5.55
C VAL A 10 -7.57 5.11 6.97
N ASP A 11 -8.43 4.12 7.21
CA ASP A 11 -8.60 3.48 8.51
C ASP A 11 -7.32 2.72 8.93
N ALA A 12 -6.74 1.89 8.05
CA ALA A 12 -5.50 1.16 8.36
C ALA A 12 -4.31 2.09 8.66
N VAL A 13 -4.20 3.22 7.95
CA VAL A 13 -3.16 4.23 8.17
C VAL A 13 -3.40 4.97 9.50
N ILE A 14 -4.64 5.35 9.79
CA ILE A 14 -5.02 6.04 11.04
C ILE A 14 -4.82 5.12 12.24
N ASP A 15 -5.23 3.86 12.17
CA ASP A 15 -5.09 2.90 13.27
C ASP A 15 -3.63 2.58 13.56
N CYS A 16 -2.79 2.39 12.53
CA CYS A 16 -1.35 2.18 12.73
C CYS A 16 -0.68 3.37 13.41
N MET A 17 -0.97 4.59 12.94
CA MET A 17 -0.36 5.81 13.51
C MET A 17 -0.94 6.17 14.88
N GLY A 18 -2.23 5.91 15.11
CA GLY A 18 -2.96 6.32 16.31
C GLY A 18 -2.86 5.32 17.45
N GLU A 19 -2.84 4.02 17.17
CA GLU A 19 -2.81 2.97 18.21
C GLU A 19 -1.40 2.42 18.46
N GLY A 20 -0.40 2.80 17.65
CA GLY A 20 0.97 2.29 17.77
C GLY A 20 1.08 0.78 17.51
N ARG A 21 0.08 0.19 16.85
CA ARG A 21 0.08 -1.22 16.48
C ARG A 21 0.84 -1.44 15.17
N ALA A 22 1.44 -2.62 15.04
CA ALA A 22 1.99 -3.05 13.76
C ALA A 22 0.84 -3.28 12.74
N PRO A 23 1.01 -2.88 11.48
CA PRO A 23 0.09 -3.19 10.40
C PRO A 23 0.09 -4.69 10.15
N THR A 24 -1.09 -5.22 9.87
CA THR A 24 -1.25 -6.60 9.44
C THR A 24 -0.68 -6.78 8.02
N PRO A 25 -0.31 -8.01 7.63
CA PRO A 25 0.14 -8.30 6.27
C PRO A 25 -0.87 -7.89 5.19
N GLN A 26 -2.18 -7.99 5.50
CA GLN A 26 -3.24 -7.62 4.57
C GLN A 26 -3.31 -6.10 4.37
N GLU A 27 -3.21 -5.31 5.44
CA GLU A 27 -3.16 -3.85 5.37
C GLU A 27 -1.93 -3.38 4.58
N MET A 28 -0.77 -3.97 4.85
CA MET A 28 0.46 -3.69 4.10
C MET A 28 0.30 -3.99 2.61
N MET A 29 -0.38 -5.10 2.25
CA MET A 29 -0.64 -5.46 0.86
C MET A 29 -1.61 -4.49 0.17
N ILE A 30 -2.67 -4.05 0.85
CA ILE A 30 -3.62 -3.05 0.33
C ILE A 30 -2.90 -1.72 0.05
N VAL A 31 -2.08 -1.27 0.99
CA VAL A 31 -1.28 -0.04 0.87
C VAL A 31 -0.26 -0.17 -0.26
N ALA A 32 0.45 -1.29 -0.36
CA ALA A 32 1.43 -1.54 -1.42
C ALA A 32 0.78 -1.56 -2.81
N GLN A 33 -0.36 -2.24 -2.97
CA GLN A 33 -1.12 -2.25 -4.21
C GLN A 33 -1.52 -0.83 -4.63
N ARG A 34 -1.93 -0.01 -3.66
CA ARG A 34 -2.33 1.37 -3.95
C ARG A 34 -1.16 2.25 -4.35
N ILE A 35 -0.05 2.20 -3.61
CA ILE A 35 1.19 2.92 -3.93
C ILE A 35 1.65 2.58 -5.35
N TRP A 36 1.63 1.30 -5.72
CA TRP A 36 2.02 0.86 -7.05
C TRP A 36 1.08 1.37 -8.14
N SER A 37 -0.23 1.27 -7.92
CA SER A 37 -1.26 1.69 -8.88
C SER A 37 -1.24 3.20 -9.10
N ASP A 38 -1.06 3.98 -8.03
CA ASP A 38 -1.02 5.44 -8.10
C ASP A 38 0.31 5.97 -8.67
N GLY A 39 1.36 5.13 -8.72
CA GLY A 39 2.70 5.50 -9.18
C GLY A 39 2.85 5.72 -10.69
N ALA A 40 1.91 5.25 -11.52
CA ALA A 40 1.90 5.55 -12.96
C ALA A 40 0.49 5.45 -13.54
N ALA A 41 0.13 6.36 -14.46
CA ALA A 41 -1.21 6.41 -15.06
C ALA A 41 -1.61 5.14 -15.84
N SER A 42 -0.62 4.35 -16.31
CA SER A 42 -0.84 3.07 -16.99
C SER A 42 -1.01 1.88 -16.07
N ARG A 43 -0.76 2.03 -14.76
CA ARG A 43 -0.82 0.93 -13.79
C ARG A 43 -2.24 0.84 -13.24
N SER A 44 -2.82 -0.35 -13.38
CA SER A 44 -4.14 -0.67 -12.85
C SER A 44 -4.02 -1.57 -11.63
N ALA A 45 -4.90 -1.39 -10.64
CA ALA A 45 -4.95 -2.27 -9.47
C ALA A 45 -5.12 -3.76 -9.84
N PHE A 46 -5.70 -4.07 -11.00
CA PHE A 46 -5.81 -5.45 -11.51
C PHE A 46 -4.46 -6.04 -11.97
N SER A 47 -3.56 -5.19 -12.47
CA SER A 47 -2.22 -5.60 -12.89
C SER A 47 -1.32 -5.95 -11.71
N TRP A 48 -1.60 -5.45 -10.50
CA TRP A 48 -0.86 -5.82 -9.28
C TRP A 48 -0.85 -7.33 -9.03
N ASN A 49 -2.01 -7.98 -9.19
CA ASN A 49 -2.14 -9.42 -8.94
C ASN A 49 -1.38 -10.28 -9.95
N SER A 50 -1.05 -9.72 -11.13
CA SER A 50 -0.21 -10.38 -12.13
C SER A 50 1.29 -10.23 -11.86
N LEU A 51 1.71 -9.37 -10.93
CA LEU A 51 3.12 -9.24 -10.56
C LEU A 51 3.55 -10.48 -9.77
N SER A 52 4.65 -11.09 -10.20
CA SER A 52 5.36 -12.09 -9.40
C SER A 52 5.64 -11.53 -7.99
N VAL A 53 5.59 -12.39 -6.97
CA VAL A 53 5.99 -12.06 -5.60
C VAL A 53 7.43 -11.52 -5.55
N SER A 54 8.30 -12.01 -6.43
CA SER A 54 9.69 -11.57 -6.57
C SER A 54 9.89 -10.37 -7.50
N SER A 55 8.81 -9.80 -8.04
CA SER A 55 8.90 -8.62 -8.92
C SER A 55 9.52 -7.44 -8.17
N PRO A 56 10.52 -6.73 -8.74
CA PRO A 56 11.07 -5.52 -8.15
C PRO A 56 10.00 -4.48 -7.84
N ASP A 57 9.04 -4.29 -8.75
CA ASP A 57 7.90 -3.37 -8.56
C ASP A 57 7.07 -3.73 -7.32
N ARG A 58 6.83 -5.04 -7.11
CA ARG A 58 6.05 -5.55 -5.98
C ARG A 58 6.83 -5.37 -4.67
N LEU A 59 8.12 -5.72 -4.67
CA LEU A 59 9.00 -5.56 -3.51
C LEU A 59 9.16 -4.08 -3.12
N CYS A 60 9.41 -3.17 -4.07
CA CYS A 60 9.52 -1.74 -3.81
C CYS A 60 8.22 -1.17 -3.22
N SER A 61 7.07 -1.59 -3.73
CA SER A 61 5.77 -1.10 -3.24
C SER A 61 5.46 -1.63 -1.84
N MET A 62 5.86 -2.87 -1.53
CA MET A 62 5.78 -3.44 -0.18
C MET A 62 6.68 -2.69 0.82
N LEU A 63 7.90 -2.33 0.42
CA LEU A 63 8.81 -1.53 1.25
C LEU A 63 8.24 -0.13 1.50
N ALA A 64 7.71 0.51 0.46
CA ALA A 64 7.06 1.82 0.58
C ALA A 64 5.83 1.76 1.51
N ALA A 65 5.04 0.69 1.44
CA ALA A 65 3.92 0.47 2.36
C ALA A 65 4.39 0.31 3.81
N GLY A 66 5.49 -0.44 4.03
CA GLY A 66 6.11 -0.56 5.34
C GLY A 66 6.52 0.79 5.93
N LEU A 67 7.18 1.63 5.13
CA LEU A 67 7.58 2.99 5.53
C LEU A 67 6.38 3.91 5.77
N ALA A 68 5.32 3.81 4.97
CA ALA A 68 4.12 4.63 5.14
C ALA A 68 3.36 4.29 6.43
N LEU A 69 3.34 3.01 6.82
CA LEU A 69 2.57 2.53 7.98
C LEU A 69 3.34 2.60 9.30
N HIS A 70 4.65 2.37 9.28
CA HIS A 70 5.50 2.43 10.50
C HIS A 70 6.25 3.74 10.66
N GLY A 71 6.29 4.58 9.63
CA GLY A 71 7.22 5.68 9.51
C GLY A 71 8.65 5.23 9.17
N SER A 72 9.49 6.17 8.74
CA SER A 72 10.94 5.99 8.75
C SER A 72 11.44 6.31 10.16
N ARG A 73 11.99 5.33 10.87
CA ARG A 73 12.79 5.62 12.06
C ARG A 73 14.10 6.31 11.68
#